data_AF-A0A136IIB7-F1
#
_entry.id   AF-A0A136IIB7-F1
#
_cell.length_a   1.000
_cell.length_b   1.000
_cell.length_c   1.000
_cell.angle_alpha   90.00
_cell.angle_beta   90.00
_cell.angle_gamma   90.00
#
_symmetry.space_group_name_H-M   'P 1'
#
loop_
_entity.id
_entity.type
_entity.pdbx_description
1 polymer ?
#
loop_
_entity_poly.entity_id
_entity_poly.type
_entity_poly.pdbx_seq_one_letter_code
_entity_poly.pdbx_strand_id
1 'polypeptide(L)'
;QGKYEEAEAMNRRALDGREKALGKDHPSTLKSIYCLASLYHKQNRLDEAGELYVNALNGFRKVLGPTHPTTLACEGHYASLSQEMAATR
;
A
#
# COMPACT_ATOMS: atom_id res chain seq x y z
N GLN A 1 -7.46 -3.62 18.97
CA GLN A 1 -7.06 -4.69 18.05
C GLN A 1 -8.20 -5.02 17.10
N GLY A 2 -9.18 -5.87 17.43
CA GLY A 2 -10.14 -6.53 16.49
C GLY A 2 -10.57 -5.85 15.16
N LYS A 3 -10.81 -4.53 15.13
CA LYS A 3 -11.20 -3.82 13.89
C LYS A 3 -10.10 -3.82 12.83
N TYR A 4 -8.82 -3.84 13.24
CA TYR A 4 -7.69 -3.84 12.32
C TYR A 4 -7.51 -5.21 11.68
N GLU A 5 -7.64 -6.30 12.44
CA GLU A 5 -7.52 -7.67 11.93
C GLU A 5 -8.65 -8.00 10.94
N GLU A 6 -9.88 -7.57 11.22
CA GLU A 6 -11.00 -7.69 10.28
C GLU A 6 -10.75 -6.91 8.98
N ALA A 7 -10.31 -5.65 9.10
CA ALA A 7 -9.99 -4.82 7.94
C ALA A 7 -8.85 -5.41 7.11
N GLU A 8 -7.87 -6.02 7.77
CA GLU A 8 -6.72 -6.67 7.14
C GLU A 8 -7.13 -7.93 6.37
N ALA A 9 -7.94 -8.78 7.00
CA ALA A 9 -8.50 -9.97 6.35
C ALA A 9 -9.35 -9.61 5.13
N MET A 10 -10.19 -8.57 5.25
CA MET A 10 -10.99 -8.07 4.13
C MET A 10 -10.12 -7.53 2.99
N ASN A 11 -9.09 -6.73 3.29
CA ASN A 11 -8.17 -6.19 2.29
C ASN A 11 -7.38 -7.30 1.58
N ARG A 12 -6.87 -8.30 2.32
CA ARG A 12 -6.17 -9.45 1.72
C ARG A 12 -7.07 -10.25 0.79
N ARG A 13 -8.30 -10.54 1.20
CA ARG A 13 -9.27 -11.26 0.35
C ARG A 13 -9.60 -10.47 -0.92
N ALA A 14 -9.77 -9.16 -0.80
CA ALA A 14 -10.03 -8.30 -1.94
C ALA A 14 -8.82 -8.19 -2.87
N LEU A 15 -7.60 -8.18 -2.32
CA LEU A 15 -6.37 -8.19 -3.08
C LEU A 15 -6.23 -9.48 -3.91
N ASP A 16 -6.37 -10.66 -3.29
CA ASP A 16 -6.30 -11.96 -3.98
C ASP A 16 -7.33 -12.05 -5.13
N GLY A 17 -8.57 -11.61 -4.88
CA GLY A 17 -9.60 -11.57 -5.91
C GLY A 17 -9.27 -10.64 -7.08
N ARG A 18 -8.73 -9.45 -6.80
CA ARG A 18 -8.34 -8.48 -7.83
C ARG A 18 -7.10 -8.91 -8.60
N GLU A 19 -6.13 -9.52 -7.94
CA GLU A 19 -4.94 -10.09 -8.61
C GLU A 19 -5.36 -11.17 -9.61
N LYS A 20 -6.26 -12.07 -9.22
CA LYS A 20 -6.77 -13.13 -10.10
C LYS A 20 -7.62 -12.59 -11.26
N ALA A 21 -8.47 -11.59 -11.00
CA ALA A 21 -9.41 -11.09 -11.99
C ALA A 21 -8.83 -10.02 -12.94
N LEU A 22 -7.91 -9.18 -12.44
CA LEU A 22 -7.44 -7.97 -13.13
C LEU A 22 -5.92 -7.99 -13.38
N GLY A 23 -5.18 -8.85 -12.68
CA GLY A 23 -3.72 -8.88 -12.69
C GLY A 23 -3.10 -7.92 -11.67
N LYS A 24 -1.80 -8.16 -11.40
CA LYS A 24 -1.00 -7.45 -10.39
C LYS A 24 -0.81 -5.96 -10.66
N ASP A 25 -0.70 -5.59 -11.95
CA ASP A 25 -0.40 -4.21 -12.35
C ASP A 25 -1.68 -3.35 -12.51
N HIS A 26 -2.87 -3.93 -12.34
CA HIS A 26 -4.11 -3.17 -12.52
C HIS A 26 -4.26 -2.11 -11.42
N PRO A 27 -4.69 -0.86 -11.74
CA PRO A 27 -4.79 0.22 -10.76
C PRO A 27 -5.60 -0.13 -9.51
N SER A 28 -6.69 -0.90 -9.63
CA SER A 28 -7.49 -1.36 -8.49
C SER A 28 -6.76 -2.38 -7.61
N THR A 29 -5.90 -3.23 -8.20
CA THR A 29 -5.06 -4.18 -7.47
C THR A 29 -3.99 -3.41 -6.69
N LEU A 30 -3.30 -2.49 -7.35
CA LEU A 30 -2.32 -1.59 -6.74
C LEU A 30 -2.93 -0.74 -5.62
N LYS A 31 -4.18 -0.28 -5.79
CA LYS A 31 -4.91 0.44 -4.74
C LYS A 31 -5.17 -0.43 -3.52
N SER A 32 -5.40 -1.73 -3.70
CA SER A 32 -5.60 -2.67 -2.60
C SER A 32 -4.30 -2.90 -1.82
N ILE A 33 -3.17 -3.02 -2.53
CA ILE A 33 -1.82 -3.10 -1.92
C ILE A 33 -1.55 -1.84 -1.09
N TYR A 34 -1.80 -0.66 -1.66
CA TYR A 34 -1.67 0.63 -0.96
C TYR A 34 -2.57 0.73 0.29
N CYS A 35 -3.81 0.25 0.21
CA CYS A 35 -4.72 0.25 1.37
C CYS A 35 -4.22 -0.67 2.49
N LEU A 36 -3.66 -1.83 2.13
CA LEU A 36 -3.05 -2.74 3.11
C LEU A 36 -1.79 -2.12 3.74
N ALA A 37 -0.96 -1.44 2.95
CA ALA A 37 0.19 -0.69 3.45
C ALA A 37 -0.22 0.37 4.49
N SER A 38 -1.24 1.17 4.17
CA SER A 38 -1.77 2.19 5.07
C SER A 38 -2.35 1.60 6.35
N LEU A 39 -2.96 0.41 6.27
CA LEU A 39 -3.47 -0.30 7.43
C LEU A 39 -2.34 -0.73 8.38
N TYR A 40 -1.25 -1.27 7.83
CA TYR A 40 -0.06 -1.65 8.60
C TYR A 40 0.65 -0.44 9.21
N HIS A 41 0.73 0.67 8.48
CA HIS A 41 1.28 1.92 9.00
C HIS A 41 0.50 2.40 10.23
N LYS A 42 -0.84 2.38 10.18
CA LYS A 42 -1.70 2.71 11.34
C LYS A 42 -1.56 1.75 12.53
N GLN A 43 -1.07 0.53 12.29
CA GLN A 43 -0.77 -0.45 13.33
C GLN A 43 0.68 -0.37 13.83
N ASN A 44 1.45 0.63 13.40
CA ASN A 44 2.88 0.78 13.70
C ASN A 44 3.75 -0.40 13.21
N ARG A 45 3.27 -1.15 12.20
CA ARG A 45 3.99 -2.24 11.53
C ARG A 45 4.76 -1.67 10.35
N LEU A 46 5.80 -0.88 10.67
CA LEU A 46 6.46 0.00 9.71
C LEU A 46 7.17 -0.77 8.57
N ASP A 47 7.85 -1.89 8.89
CA ASP A 47 8.54 -2.69 7.88
C ASP A 47 7.56 -3.28 6.85
N GLU A 48 6.48 -3.90 7.30
CA GLU A 48 5.46 -4.49 6.42
C GLU A 48 4.72 -3.43 5.60
N ALA A 49 4.46 -2.26 6.18
CA ALA A 49 3.88 -1.14 5.46
C ALA A 49 4.83 -0.59 4.40
N GLY A 50 6.13 -0.50 4.70
CA GLY A 50 7.16 -0.05 3.79
C GLY A 50 7.26 -0.91 2.53
N GLU A 51 7.32 -2.23 2.69
CA GLU A 51 7.36 -3.17 1.56
C GLU A 51 6.16 -3.01 0.61
N LEU A 52 4.96 -2.89 1.18
CA LEU A 52 3.73 -2.73 0.40
C LEU A 52 3.63 -1.36 -0.26
N TYR A 53 4.06 -0.29 0.41
CA TYR A 53 4.11 1.04 -0.19
C TYR A 53 5.07 1.10 -1.38
N VAL A 54 6.25 0.48 -1.28
CA VAL A 54 7.21 0.40 -2.39
C VAL A 54 6.59 -0.35 -3.57
N ASN A 55 5.94 -1.48 -3.32
CA ASN A 55 5.25 -2.25 -4.36
C ASN A 55 4.17 -1.41 -5.06
N ALA A 56 3.26 -0.80 -4.29
CA ALA A 56 2.19 0.04 -4.84
C ALA A 56 2.75 1.25 -5.62
N LEU A 57 3.77 1.93 -5.08
CA LEU A 57 4.39 3.09 -5.72
C LEU A 57 5.03 2.73 -7.06
N ASN A 58 5.77 1.62 -7.13
CA ASN A 58 6.37 1.14 -8.37
C ASN A 58 5.30 0.78 -9.42
N GLY A 59 4.23 0.10 -9.00
CA GLY A 59 3.11 -0.21 -9.88
C GLY A 59 2.40 1.04 -10.40
N PHE A 60 2.10 2.01 -9.52
CA PHE A 60 1.44 3.25 -9.93
C PHE A 60 2.33 4.08 -10.87
N ARG A 61 3.63 4.17 -10.62
CA ARG A 61 4.59 4.81 -11.54
C ARG A 61 4.58 4.15 -12.91
N LYS A 62 4.54 2.81 -12.97
CA LYS A 62 4.51 2.04 -14.22
C LYS A 62 3.20 2.23 -14.99
N VAL A 63 2.06 2.21 -14.31
CA VAL A 63 0.74 2.14 -14.96
C VAL A 63 0.09 3.50 -15.17
N LEU A 64 0.26 4.43 -14.22
CA LEU A 64 -0.37 5.76 -14.23
C LEU A 64 0.63 6.87 -14.55
N GLY A 65 1.93 6.61 -14.40
CA GLY A 65 2.98 7.60 -14.56
C GLY A 65 3.39 8.26 -13.22
N PRO A 66 4.59 8.88 -13.17
CA PRO A 66 5.16 9.44 -11.95
C PRO A 66 4.42 10.69 -11.43
N THR A 67 3.80 11.47 -12.32
CA THR A 67 3.12 12.73 -11.97
C THR A 67 1.62 12.54 -11.67
N HIS A 68 1.09 11.33 -11.79
CA HIS A 68 -0.32 11.07 -11.56
C HIS A 68 -0.67 11.29 -10.07
N PRO A 69 -1.83 11.92 -9.74
CA PRO A 69 -2.18 12.24 -8.36
C PRO A 69 -2.14 11.03 -7.40
N THR A 70 -2.54 9.85 -7.85
CA THR A 70 -2.45 8.62 -7.04
C THR A 70 -1.01 8.19 -6.76
N THR A 71 -0.11 8.37 -7.73
CA THR A 71 1.32 8.07 -7.56
C THR A 71 1.94 9.01 -6.54
N LEU A 72 1.67 10.32 -6.67
CA LEU A 72 2.16 11.34 -5.75
C LEU A 72 1.63 11.15 -4.32
N ALA A 73 0.35 10.77 -4.17
CA ALA A 73 -0.22 10.45 -2.86
C ALA A 73 0.47 9.23 -2.22
N CYS A 74 0.72 8.18 -3.01
CA CYS A 74 1.45 7.00 -2.53
C CYS A 74 2.89 7.35 -2.10
N GLU A 75 3.57 8.20 -2.88
CA GLU A 75 4.92 8.67 -2.57
C GLU A 75 4.96 9.50 -1.28
N GLY A 76 4.01 10.41 -1.08
CA GLY A 76 3.92 11.20 0.15
C GLY A 76 3.71 10.33 1.40
N HIS A 77 2.87 9.30 1.30
CA HIS A 77 2.65 8.38 2.43
C HIS A 77 3.89 7.51 2.71
N TYR A 78 4.55 7.03 1.66
CA TYR A 78 5.81 6.30 1.81
C TYR A 78 6.91 7.17 2.41
N ALA A 79 6.99 8.45 2.05
CA ALA A 79 7.95 9.40 2.60
C ALA A 79 7.72 9.62 4.11
N SER A 80 6.47 9.82 4.54
CA SER A 80 6.13 9.94 5.97
C SER A 80 6.57 8.70 6.75
N LEU A 81 6.23 7.51 6.25
CA LEU A 81 6.63 6.25 6.87
C LEU A 81 8.15 6.10 6.92
N SER A 82 8.87 6.47 5.85
CA SER A 82 10.33 6.39 5.80
C SER A 82 10.99 7.32 6.83
N GLN A 83 10.42 8.50 7.06
CA GLN A 83 10.88 9.41 8.13
C GLN A 83 10.62 8.83 9.52
N GLU A 84 9.46 8.22 9.75
CA GLU A 84 9.13 7.55 11.02
C GLU A 84 10.05 6.36 11.31
N MET A 85 10.35 5.54 10.29
CA MET A 85 11.31 4.44 10.39
C MET A 85 12.73 4.92 10.70
N ALA A 86 13.14 6.06 10.13
CA ALA A 86 14.44 6.65 10.41
C ALA A 86 14.51 7.24 11.84
N ALA A 87 13.40 7.76 12.37
CA ALA A 87 13.34 8.34 13.71
C ALA A 87 13.28 7.30 14.84
N THR A 88 12.93 6.05 14.51
CA THR A 88 12.78 4.94 15.49
C THR A 88 13.99 4.00 15.53
N ARG A 89 15.03 4.30 14.75
CA ARG A 89 16.33 3.60 14.73
C ARG A 89 17.38 4.39 15.48
#